data_AF-A0AAV9JXQ2-F1
#
_entry.id   AF-A0AAV9JXQ2-F1
#
_cell.length_a   1.000
_cell.length_b   1.000
_cell.length_c   1.000
_cell.angle_alpha   90.00
_cell.angle_beta   90.00
_cell.angle_gamma   90.00
#
_symmetry.space_group_name_H-M   'P 1'
#
loop_
_entity.id
_entity.type
_entity.pdbx_description
1 polymer ?
#
loop_
_entity_poly.entity_id
_entity_poly.type
_entity_poly.pdbx_seq_one_letter_code
_entity_poly.pdbx_strand_id
1 'polypeptide(L)'
;MVEMQFFLMGYIIIEICEIFTVGGFPLDGKVRRAFSAVHIAAIVATLWILMMNGAVGYQMVDDGTALSIGLIFGSAVALFVGTGYIALDTGFSWTGYFNSTLDAPNRSYSLYTLYQLVPLAFLFVFFVLEAVLVMRVLGEVRPMVYLGSAAILFAIGQIFQYVISVHICNGTNGKINGGLFETLFTLAAVVMIWVFWSSITEDDWPMPPPGGSTYT
;
A
#
# COMPACT_ATOMS: atom_id res chain seq x y z
N MET A 1 11.13 -6.37 12.60
CA MET A 1 12.04 -5.60 11.71
C MET A 1 11.95 -6.09 10.26
N VAL A 2 11.70 -7.38 10.00
CA VAL A 2 11.64 -7.96 8.64
C VAL A 2 10.31 -7.64 7.93
N GLU A 3 9.25 -7.45 8.70
CA GLU A 3 7.87 -7.20 8.27
C GLU A 3 7.76 -5.88 7.47
N MET A 4 8.39 -4.82 7.97
CA MET A 4 8.44 -3.52 7.30
C MET A 4 9.30 -3.56 6.03
N GLN A 5 10.33 -4.41 5.99
CA GLN A 5 11.15 -4.60 4.78
C GLN A 5 10.32 -5.25 3.67
N PHE A 6 9.47 -6.23 3.98
CA PHE A 6 8.57 -6.81 2.98
C PHE A 6 7.60 -5.80 2.40
N PHE A 7 7.03 -4.93 3.23
CA PHE A 7 6.18 -3.83 2.76
C PHE A 7 6.94 -2.88 1.83
N LEU A 8 8.14 -2.43 2.21
CA LEU A 8 8.95 -1.52 1.39
C LEU A 8 9.44 -2.17 0.09
N MET A 9 9.79 -3.45 0.10
CA MET A 9 10.10 -4.19 -1.12
C MET A 9 8.90 -4.30 -2.06
N GLY A 10 7.71 -4.56 -1.50
CA GLY A 10 6.46 -4.54 -2.26
C GLY A 10 6.21 -3.16 -2.89
N TYR A 11 6.46 -2.10 -2.13
CA TYR A 11 6.33 -0.73 -2.61
C TYR A 11 7.33 -0.40 -3.75
N ILE A 12 8.58 -0.89 -3.69
CA ILE A 12 9.53 -0.77 -4.81
C ILE A 12 8.98 -1.43 -6.08
N ILE A 13 8.33 -2.59 -5.97
CA ILE A 13 7.71 -3.27 -7.12
C ILE A 13 6.56 -2.44 -7.69
N ILE A 14 5.73 -1.83 -6.83
CA ILE A 14 4.66 -0.91 -7.22
C ILE A 14 5.24 0.25 -8.03
N GLU A 15 6.24 0.96 -7.50
CA GLU A 15 6.87 2.12 -8.16
C GLU A 15 7.47 1.77 -9.52
N ILE A 16 8.14 0.61 -9.64
CA ILE A 16 8.67 0.14 -10.94
C ILE A 16 7.52 -0.04 -11.94
N CYS A 17 6.41 -0.62 -11.52
CA CYS A 17 5.24 -0.80 -12.40
C CYS A 17 4.54 0.53 -12.69
N GLU A 18 4.54 1.46 -11.74
CA GLU A 18 3.93 2.78 -11.87
C GLU A 18 4.61 3.62 -12.95
N ILE A 19 5.93 3.57 -13.05
CA ILE A 19 6.70 4.21 -14.14
C ILE A 19 6.12 3.82 -15.52
N PHE A 20 5.81 2.55 -15.73
CA PHE A 20 5.33 2.05 -17.02
C PHE A 20 3.81 2.16 -17.22
N THR A 21 3.05 2.39 -16.15
CA THR A 21 1.58 2.45 -16.20
C THR A 21 1.04 3.87 -16.16
N VAL A 22 1.63 4.72 -15.33
CA VAL A 22 1.22 6.12 -15.10
C VAL A 22 2.22 7.11 -15.71
N GLY A 23 3.51 6.75 -15.78
CA GLY A 23 4.60 7.66 -16.18
C GLY A 23 4.60 8.17 -17.63
N GLY A 24 3.60 7.83 -18.45
CA GLY A 24 3.42 8.40 -19.79
C GLY A 24 4.43 7.92 -20.85
N PHE A 25 5.21 6.88 -20.56
CA PHE A 25 6.15 6.30 -21.53
C PHE A 25 5.40 5.71 -22.75
N PRO A 26 5.89 5.93 -23.98
CA PRO A 26 5.29 5.39 -25.19
C PRO A 26 5.57 3.88 -25.29
N LEU A 27 4.76 3.07 -24.62
CA LEU A 27 4.85 1.61 -24.62
C LEU A 27 3.85 0.98 -25.59
N ASP A 28 4.20 -0.20 -26.08
CA ASP A 28 3.24 -1.06 -26.78
C ASP A 28 2.03 -1.38 -25.86
N GLY A 29 0.84 -1.41 -26.44
CA GLY A 29 -0.40 -1.59 -25.68
C GLY A 29 -0.50 -2.93 -24.95
N LYS A 30 0.19 -3.98 -25.41
CA LYS A 30 0.28 -5.27 -24.66
C LYS A 30 1.20 -5.13 -23.47
N VAL A 31 2.37 -4.49 -23.65
CA VAL A 31 3.34 -4.26 -22.57
C VAL A 31 2.71 -3.43 -21.46
N ARG A 32 2.03 -2.33 -21.81
CA ARG A 32 1.30 -1.51 -20.83
C ARG A 32 0.26 -2.30 -20.05
N ARG A 33 -0.54 -3.14 -20.72
CA ARG A 33 -1.54 -4.01 -20.06
C ARG A 33 -0.89 -5.02 -19.09
N ALA A 34 0.24 -5.62 -19.48
CA ALA A 34 0.97 -6.53 -18.60
C ALA A 34 1.48 -5.80 -17.34
N PHE A 35 2.11 -4.63 -17.51
CA PHE A 35 2.53 -3.82 -16.36
C PHE A 35 1.34 -3.37 -15.51
N SER A 36 0.20 -2.99 -16.09
CA SER A 36 -1.00 -2.64 -15.32
C SER A 36 -1.50 -3.80 -14.48
N ALA A 37 -1.49 -5.03 -15.01
CA ALA A 37 -1.93 -6.20 -14.26
C ALA A 37 -1.00 -6.52 -13.08
N VAL A 38 0.32 -6.45 -13.30
CA VAL A 38 1.32 -6.62 -12.24
C VAL A 38 1.22 -5.50 -11.20
N HIS A 39 1.02 -4.26 -11.66
CA HIS A 39 0.87 -3.10 -10.78
C HIS A 39 -0.32 -3.26 -9.83
N ILE A 40 -1.50 -3.60 -10.37
CA ILE A 40 -2.71 -3.84 -9.58
C ILE A 40 -2.48 -4.98 -8.57
N ALA A 41 -1.90 -6.10 -9.01
CA ALA A 41 -1.60 -7.22 -8.13
C ALA A 41 -0.61 -6.87 -7.00
N ALA A 42 0.44 -6.09 -7.33
CA ALA A 42 1.43 -5.62 -6.37
C ALA A 42 0.83 -4.71 -5.31
N ILE A 43 -0.09 -3.80 -5.70
CA ILE A 43 -0.81 -2.93 -4.76
C ILE A 43 -1.61 -3.76 -3.76
N VAL A 44 -2.41 -4.71 -4.23
CA VAL A 44 -3.24 -5.57 -3.36
C VAL A 44 -2.38 -6.36 -2.39
N ALA A 45 -1.32 -7.00 -2.89
CA ALA A 45 -0.43 -7.81 -2.07
C ALA A 45 0.35 -6.98 -1.04
N THR A 46 0.83 -5.79 -1.43
CA THR A 46 1.61 -4.91 -0.54
C THR A 46 0.74 -4.32 0.56
N LEU A 47 -0.50 -3.93 0.25
CA LEU A 47 -1.43 -3.41 1.26
C LEU A 47 -1.96 -4.53 2.18
N TRP A 48 -2.05 -5.77 1.68
CA TRP A 48 -2.26 -6.93 2.54
C TRP A 48 -1.10 -7.13 3.52
N ILE A 49 0.14 -7.08 3.05
CA ILE A 49 1.33 -7.17 3.91
C ILE A 49 1.29 -6.07 4.97
N LEU A 50 0.98 -4.82 4.58
CA LEU A 50 0.87 -3.70 5.52
C LEU A 50 -0.18 -3.98 6.61
N MET A 51 -1.37 -4.46 6.23
CA MET A 51 -2.41 -4.82 7.20
C MET A 51 -1.97 -5.95 8.14
N MET A 52 -1.32 -6.98 7.60
CA MET A 52 -0.80 -8.08 8.40
C MET A 52 0.30 -7.63 9.36
N ASN A 53 1.14 -6.66 8.97
CA ASN A 53 2.14 -6.08 9.87
C ASN A 53 1.49 -5.47 11.11
N GLY A 54 0.34 -4.79 10.95
CA GLY A 54 -0.40 -4.28 12.11
C GLY A 54 -1.05 -5.35 12.98
N ALA A 55 -1.41 -6.51 12.41
CA ALA A 55 -1.90 -7.65 13.18
C ALA A 55 -0.79 -8.32 14.02
N VAL A 56 0.44 -8.37 13.50
CA VAL A 56 1.61 -8.89 14.23
C VAL A 56 1.92 -8.05 15.47
N GLY A 57 1.71 -6.73 15.42
CA GLY A 57 1.91 -5.82 16.57
C GLY A 57 1.06 -6.16 17.81
N TYR A 58 -0.05 -6.88 17.64
CA TYR A 58 -0.91 -7.34 18.75
C TYR A 58 -0.49 -8.69 19.35
N GLN A 59 0.59 -9.30 18.84
CA GLN A 59 0.95 -10.69 19.15
C GLN A 59 -0.20 -11.68 18.82
N MET A 60 -1.15 -11.29 17.97
CA MET A 60 -2.20 -12.19 17.46
C MET A 60 -1.62 -13.28 16.56
N VAL A 61 -0.47 -12.99 15.94
CA VAL A 61 0.34 -13.91 15.17
C VAL A 61 1.73 -13.89 15.81
N ASP A 62 2.26 -15.06 16.17
CA ASP A 62 3.57 -15.16 16.82
C ASP A 62 4.66 -14.50 15.96
N ASP A 63 5.16 -13.36 16.44
CA ASP A 63 6.19 -12.55 15.78
C ASP A 63 7.47 -13.38 15.55
N GLY A 64 8.09 -13.24 14.38
CA GLY A 64 9.34 -13.92 14.03
C GLY A 64 9.28 -15.44 13.81
N THR A 65 8.12 -16.10 13.95
CA THR A 65 8.00 -17.53 13.63
C THR A 65 8.01 -17.77 12.11
N ALA A 66 8.68 -18.85 11.67
CA ALA A 66 8.68 -19.23 10.25
C ALA A 66 7.26 -19.47 9.70
N LEU A 67 6.32 -19.85 10.58
CA LEU A 67 4.91 -19.99 10.26
C LEU A 67 4.23 -18.64 10.01
N SER A 68 4.48 -17.63 10.85
CA SER A 68 3.96 -16.27 10.66
C SER A 68 4.45 -15.65 9.35
N ILE A 69 5.76 -15.71 9.09
CA ILE A 69 6.35 -15.21 7.84
C ILE A 69 5.79 -15.97 6.63
N GLY A 70 5.69 -17.31 6.74
CA GLY A 70 5.11 -18.15 5.70
C GLY A 70 3.63 -17.84 5.44
N LEU A 71 2.85 -17.50 6.47
CA LEU A 71 1.45 -17.15 6.35
C LEU A 71 1.28 -15.78 5.69
N ILE A 72 2.01 -14.77 6.15
CA ILE A 72 1.96 -13.41 5.57
C ILE A 72 2.41 -13.44 4.11
N PHE A 73 3.58 -13.99 3.85
CA PHE A 73 4.13 -14.04 2.49
C PHE A 73 3.30 -14.96 1.59
N GLY A 74 2.91 -16.14 2.07
CA GLY A 74 2.11 -17.10 1.31
C GLY A 74 0.73 -16.54 0.93
N SER A 75 0.05 -15.87 1.86
CA SER A 75 -1.23 -15.21 1.57
C SER A 75 -1.07 -13.99 0.67
N ALA A 76 0.01 -13.20 0.81
CA ALA A 76 0.32 -12.10 -0.10
C ALA A 76 0.56 -12.60 -1.54
N VAL A 77 1.32 -13.69 -1.71
CA VAL A 77 1.53 -14.32 -3.02
C VAL A 77 0.22 -14.84 -3.60
N ALA A 78 -0.64 -15.46 -2.79
CA ALA A 78 -1.95 -15.92 -3.25
C ALA A 78 -2.82 -14.76 -3.76
N LEU A 79 -2.84 -13.62 -3.05
CA LEU A 79 -3.55 -12.41 -3.48
C LEU A 79 -2.92 -11.78 -4.73
N PHE A 80 -1.59 -11.76 -4.81
CA PHE A 80 -0.87 -11.28 -5.99
C PHE A 80 -1.22 -12.11 -7.22
N VAL A 81 -1.11 -13.44 -7.13
CA VAL A 81 -1.41 -14.35 -8.25
C VAL A 81 -2.89 -14.29 -8.63
N GLY A 82 -3.79 -14.31 -7.64
CA GLY A 82 -5.23 -14.25 -7.89
C GLY A 82 -5.66 -12.94 -8.56
N THR A 83 -5.21 -11.81 -8.03
CA THR A 83 -5.50 -10.49 -8.60
C THR A 83 -4.85 -10.31 -9.97
N GLY A 84 -3.58 -10.73 -10.10
CA GLY A 84 -2.83 -10.66 -11.35
C GLY A 84 -3.46 -11.51 -12.45
N TYR A 85 -3.95 -12.71 -12.12
CA TYR A 85 -4.70 -13.54 -13.05
C TYR A 85 -5.95 -12.82 -13.59
N ILE A 86 -6.78 -12.26 -12.70
CA ILE A 86 -8.00 -11.55 -13.09
C ILE A 86 -7.66 -10.33 -13.96
N ALA A 87 -6.62 -9.57 -13.60
CA ALA A 87 -6.19 -8.40 -14.36
C ALA A 87 -5.58 -8.75 -15.73
N LEU A 88 -4.78 -9.83 -15.81
CA LEU A 88 -4.24 -10.32 -17.07
C LEU A 88 -5.33 -10.87 -17.98
N ASP A 89 -6.25 -11.68 -17.46
CA ASP A 89 -7.34 -12.24 -18.26
C ASP A 89 -8.29 -11.15 -18.75
N THR A 90 -8.57 -10.13 -17.93
CA THR A 90 -9.32 -8.94 -18.38
C THR A 90 -8.56 -8.19 -19.47
N GLY A 91 -7.26 -7.96 -19.30
CA GLY A 91 -6.46 -7.20 -20.24
C GLY A 91 -6.21 -7.91 -21.58
N PHE A 92 -6.05 -9.24 -21.57
CA PHE A 92 -5.65 -10.03 -22.74
C PHE A 92 -6.73 -10.94 -23.30
N SER A 93 -7.87 -11.09 -22.62
CA SER A 93 -9.00 -11.90 -23.07
C SER A 93 -8.63 -13.36 -23.34
N TRP A 94 -7.78 -13.97 -22.50
CA TRP A 94 -7.28 -15.33 -22.72
C TRP A 94 -8.38 -16.39 -22.59
N THR A 95 -9.20 -16.30 -21.54
CA THR A 95 -10.33 -17.21 -21.33
C THR A 95 -11.63 -16.68 -21.92
N GLY A 96 -11.70 -15.37 -22.14
CA GLY A 96 -12.90 -14.67 -22.58
C GLY A 96 -13.92 -14.39 -21.49
N TYR A 97 -13.70 -14.83 -20.25
CA TYR A 97 -14.64 -14.68 -19.14
C TYR A 97 -14.96 -13.21 -18.81
N PHE A 98 -13.94 -12.35 -18.83
CA PHE A 98 -14.08 -10.92 -18.52
C PHE A 98 -14.31 -10.03 -19.76
N ASN A 99 -14.53 -10.59 -20.96
CA ASN A 99 -14.65 -9.79 -22.20
C ASN A 99 -15.81 -8.80 -22.18
N SER A 100 -16.91 -9.14 -21.48
CA SER A 100 -18.05 -8.24 -21.30
C SER A 100 -17.69 -6.92 -20.57
N THR A 101 -16.54 -6.88 -19.89
CA THR A 101 -16.05 -5.69 -19.19
C THR A 101 -15.26 -4.75 -20.10
N LEU A 102 -14.89 -5.17 -21.31
CA LEU A 102 -14.15 -4.38 -22.30
C LEU A 102 -15.06 -3.60 -23.25
N ASP A 103 -16.35 -3.93 -23.28
CA ASP A 103 -17.34 -3.15 -24.02
C ASP A 103 -17.63 -1.85 -23.26
N ALA A 104 -17.81 -0.76 -24.00
CA ALA A 104 -18.22 0.51 -23.41
C ALA A 104 -19.47 0.28 -22.54
N PRO A 105 -19.48 0.72 -21.27
CA PRO A 105 -18.64 1.74 -20.65
C PRO A 105 -17.39 1.24 -19.86
N ASN A 106 -16.79 0.11 -20.22
CA ASN A 106 -15.58 -0.46 -19.61
C ASN A 106 -15.70 -0.72 -18.10
N ARG A 107 -16.72 -1.48 -17.69
CA ARG A 107 -17.05 -1.71 -16.28
C ARG A 107 -16.64 -3.10 -15.83
N SER A 108 -15.57 -3.17 -15.04
CA SER A 108 -15.15 -4.40 -14.35
C SER A 108 -15.35 -4.25 -12.84
N TYR A 109 -16.42 -4.85 -12.30
CA TYR A 109 -16.67 -4.85 -10.86
C TYR A 109 -15.63 -5.66 -10.08
N SER A 110 -15.09 -6.72 -10.69
CA SER A 110 -14.04 -7.55 -10.08
C SER A 110 -12.76 -6.74 -9.90
N LEU A 111 -12.27 -6.07 -10.96
CA LEU A 111 -11.09 -5.22 -10.86
C LEU A 111 -11.32 -4.02 -9.95
N TYR A 112 -12.48 -3.37 -10.03
CA TYR A 112 -12.81 -2.28 -9.12
C TYR A 112 -12.75 -2.72 -7.65
N THR A 113 -13.33 -3.88 -7.33
CA THR A 113 -13.34 -4.39 -5.95
C THR A 113 -11.93 -4.75 -5.48
N LEU A 114 -11.18 -5.48 -6.30
CA LEU A 114 -9.85 -5.96 -5.94
C LEU A 114 -8.82 -4.83 -5.86
N TYR A 115 -8.87 -3.87 -6.77
CA TYR A 115 -7.92 -2.75 -6.81
C TYR A 115 -8.29 -1.62 -5.84
N GLN A 116 -9.59 -1.35 -5.65
CA GLN A 116 -10.03 -0.18 -4.87
C GLN A 116 -10.54 -0.55 -3.48
N LEU A 117 -11.60 -1.37 -3.42
CA LEU A 117 -12.32 -1.59 -2.16
C LEU A 117 -11.54 -2.45 -1.19
N VAL A 118 -10.95 -3.55 -1.68
CA VAL A 118 -10.17 -4.47 -0.85
C VAL A 118 -8.94 -3.77 -0.25
N PRO A 119 -8.13 -3.00 -1.01
CA PRO A 119 -6.97 -2.35 -0.43
C PRO A 119 -7.35 -1.18 0.49
N LEU A 120 -8.44 -0.47 0.22
CA LEU A 120 -9.00 0.49 1.17
C LEU A 120 -9.43 -0.17 2.48
N ALA A 121 -10.03 -1.36 2.42
CA ALA A 121 -10.38 -2.11 3.63
C ALA A 121 -9.12 -2.54 4.40
N PHE A 122 -8.06 -2.98 3.71
CA PHE A 122 -6.77 -3.31 4.35
C PHE A 122 -6.16 -2.10 5.05
N LEU A 123 -6.13 -0.95 4.38
CA LEU A 123 -5.67 0.32 4.98
C LEU A 123 -6.50 0.74 6.19
N PHE A 124 -7.83 0.61 6.11
CA PHE A 124 -8.71 0.94 7.22
C PHE A 124 -8.47 0.03 8.43
N VAL A 125 -8.38 -1.29 8.21
CA VAL A 125 -8.10 -2.25 9.29
C VAL A 125 -6.73 -1.98 9.89
N PHE A 126 -5.70 -1.77 9.07
CA PHE A 126 -4.37 -1.38 9.52
C PHE A 126 -4.41 -0.12 10.41
N PHE A 127 -5.06 0.95 9.94
CA PHE A 127 -5.18 2.19 10.69
C PHE A 127 -5.87 1.99 12.05
N VAL A 128 -6.96 1.23 12.09
CA VAL A 128 -7.69 0.96 13.34
C VAL A 128 -6.84 0.14 14.31
N LEU A 129 -6.18 -0.92 13.83
CA LEU A 129 -5.31 -1.75 14.65
C LEU A 129 -4.19 -0.90 15.26
N GLU A 130 -3.45 -0.16 14.44
CA GLU A 130 -2.34 0.67 14.91
C GLU A 130 -2.80 1.81 15.83
N ALA A 131 -3.93 2.45 15.51
CA ALA A 131 -4.49 3.49 16.37
C ALA A 131 -4.85 2.96 17.76
N VAL A 132 -5.44 1.77 17.83
CA VAL A 132 -5.77 1.13 19.11
C VAL A 132 -4.49 0.72 19.84
N LEU A 133 -3.48 0.22 19.14
CA LEU A 133 -2.20 -0.20 19.73
C LEU A 133 -1.52 0.99 20.41
N VAL A 134 -1.39 2.09 19.67
CA VAL A 134 -0.75 3.31 20.16
C VAL A 134 -1.53 3.92 21.33
N MET A 135 -2.86 4.04 21.20
CA MET A 135 -3.68 4.73 22.21
C MET A 135 -3.95 3.89 23.46
N ARG A 136 -4.06 2.57 23.33
CA ARG A 136 -4.43 1.67 24.44
C ARG A 136 -3.26 0.93 25.05
N VAL A 137 -2.25 0.58 24.25
CA VAL A 137 -1.10 -0.20 24.72
C VAL A 137 0.05 0.72 25.07
N LEU A 138 0.47 1.60 24.15
CA LEU A 138 1.63 2.49 24.40
C LEU A 138 1.23 3.72 25.23
N GLY A 139 0.03 4.26 25.03
CA GLY A 139 -0.43 5.49 25.71
C GLY A 139 0.25 6.76 25.21
N GLU A 140 0.93 6.72 24.07
CA GLU A 140 1.62 7.87 23.48
C GLU A 140 0.83 8.48 22.32
N VAL A 141 0.64 9.80 22.34
CA VAL A 141 -0.11 10.50 21.27
C VAL A 141 0.76 10.90 20.09
N ARG A 142 2.10 10.84 20.22
CA ARG A 142 3.03 11.29 19.17
C ARG A 142 2.97 10.38 17.93
N PRO A 143 2.99 9.04 18.04
CA PRO A 143 2.86 8.17 16.87
C PRO A 143 1.53 8.36 16.13
N MET A 144 0.44 8.72 16.83
CA MET A 144 -0.86 9.00 16.20
C MET A 144 -0.81 10.15 15.20
N VAL A 145 0.03 11.16 15.44
CA VAL A 145 0.20 12.27 14.48
C VAL A 145 0.80 11.76 13.18
N TYR A 146 1.78 10.86 13.24
CA TYR A 146 2.39 10.26 12.05
C TYR A 146 1.39 9.37 11.30
N LEU A 147 0.69 8.47 11.99
CA LEU A 147 -0.33 7.61 11.40
C LEU A 147 -1.48 8.42 10.77
N GLY A 148 -1.98 9.44 11.47
CA GLY A 148 -3.01 10.35 10.97
C GLY A 148 -2.55 11.16 9.76
N SER A 149 -1.30 11.65 9.76
CA SER A 149 -0.73 12.37 8.63
C SER A 149 -0.61 11.48 7.39
N ALA A 150 -0.22 10.20 7.55
CA ALA A 150 -0.17 9.24 6.45
C ALA A 150 -1.55 9.04 5.82
N ALA A 151 -2.60 8.86 6.63
CA ALA A 151 -3.97 8.71 6.15
C ALA A 151 -4.48 9.96 5.40
N ILE A 152 -4.16 11.16 5.90
CA ILE A 152 -4.54 12.42 5.24
C ILE A 152 -3.78 12.58 3.91
N LEU A 153 -2.47 12.32 3.88
CA LEU A 153 -1.67 12.39 2.66
C LEU A 153 -2.20 11.43 1.60
N PHE A 154 -2.47 10.18 1.96
CA PHE A 154 -3.07 9.20 1.05
C PHE A 154 -4.43 9.68 0.53
N ALA A 155 -5.32 10.15 1.41
CA ALA A 155 -6.63 10.68 1.02
C ALA A 155 -6.54 11.87 0.06
N ILE A 156 -5.59 12.79 0.28
CA ILE A 156 -5.31 13.90 -0.64
C ILE A 156 -4.89 13.35 -2.01
N GLY A 157 -3.99 12.36 -2.06
CA GLY A 157 -3.59 11.70 -3.31
C GLY A 157 -4.80 11.12 -4.07
N GLN A 158 -5.70 10.42 -3.37
CA GLN A 158 -6.90 9.87 -3.99
C GLN A 158 -7.85 10.97 -4.52
N ILE A 159 -7.97 12.11 -3.83
CA ILE A 159 -8.75 13.27 -4.31
C ILE A 159 -8.12 13.84 -5.60
N PHE A 160 -6.79 13.93 -5.67
CA PHE A 160 -6.11 14.36 -6.89
C PHE A 160 -6.42 13.44 -8.07
N GLN A 161 -6.42 12.13 -7.86
CA GLN A 161 -6.66 11.16 -8.91
C GLN A 161 -8.11 11.11 -9.38
N TYR A 162 -9.09 11.05 -8.47
CA TYR A 162 -10.49 10.81 -8.84
C TYR A 162 -11.30 12.07 -9.10
N VAL A 163 -10.97 13.18 -8.44
CA VAL A 163 -11.77 14.42 -8.51
C VAL A 163 -11.05 15.47 -9.33
N ILE A 164 -9.79 15.76 -9.02
CA ILE A 164 -9.08 16.91 -9.57
C ILE A 164 -8.46 16.60 -10.95
N SER A 165 -8.19 15.32 -11.25
CA SER A 165 -7.45 14.88 -12.44
C SER A 165 -7.99 15.43 -13.76
N VAL A 166 -9.32 15.50 -13.94
CA VAL A 166 -9.94 16.04 -15.17
C VAL A 166 -9.63 17.53 -15.33
N HIS A 167 -9.61 18.30 -14.24
CA HIS A 167 -9.30 19.72 -14.26
C HIS A 167 -7.82 19.97 -14.61
N ILE A 168 -6.92 19.16 -14.05
CA ILE A 168 -5.47 19.23 -14.36
C ILE A 168 -5.21 18.82 -15.81
N CYS A 169 -5.82 17.72 -16.26
CA CYS A 169 -5.66 17.20 -17.61
C CYS A 169 -6.14 18.23 -18.66
N ASN A 170 -7.33 18.80 -18.47
CA ASN A 170 -7.85 19.83 -19.36
C ASN A 170 -7.02 21.13 -19.31
N GLY A 171 -6.60 21.55 -18.11
CA GLY A 171 -5.79 22.78 -17.95
C GLY A 171 -4.38 22.69 -18.51
N THR A 172 -3.81 21.48 -18.61
CA THR A 172 -2.44 21.26 -19.10
C THR A 172 -2.38 20.74 -20.54
N ASN A 173 -3.51 20.69 -21.24
CA ASN A 173 -3.66 20.06 -22.56
C ASN A 173 -3.15 18.60 -22.58
N GLY A 174 -3.49 17.83 -21.55
CA GLY A 174 -3.17 16.42 -21.43
C GLY A 174 -1.70 16.10 -21.14
N LYS A 175 -0.88 17.10 -20.79
CA LYS A 175 0.53 16.89 -20.45
C LYS A 175 0.71 16.24 -19.07
N ILE A 176 -0.15 16.59 -18.12
CA ILE A 176 -0.12 16.08 -16.75
C ILE A 176 -1.56 15.72 -16.34
N ASN A 177 -1.72 14.70 -15.52
CA ASN A 177 -2.98 14.31 -14.91
C ASN A 177 -2.84 14.21 -13.38
N GLY A 178 -3.92 13.86 -12.69
CA GLY A 178 -3.92 13.70 -11.24
C GLY A 178 -2.97 12.61 -10.73
N GLY A 179 -2.57 11.66 -11.58
CA GLY A 179 -1.69 10.55 -11.23
C GLY A 179 -0.34 11.01 -10.69
N LEU A 180 0.25 12.06 -11.29
CA LEU A 180 1.52 12.63 -10.79
C LEU A 180 1.45 13.04 -9.31
N PHE A 181 0.35 13.69 -8.92
CA PHE A 181 0.16 14.14 -7.55
C PHE A 181 -0.23 12.99 -6.64
N GLU A 182 -1.04 12.06 -7.13
CA GLU A 182 -1.39 10.86 -6.40
C GLU A 182 -0.15 10.03 -6.03
N THR A 183 0.75 9.76 -6.97
CA THR A 183 2.04 9.10 -6.70
C THR A 183 2.85 9.86 -5.63
N LEU A 184 2.98 11.18 -5.75
CA LEU A 184 3.74 12.00 -4.80
C LEU A 184 3.16 11.94 -3.38
N PHE A 185 1.84 12.08 -3.25
CA PHE A 185 1.18 12.05 -1.95
C PHE A 185 1.13 10.64 -1.35
N THR A 186 1.03 9.60 -2.18
CA THR A 186 1.16 8.20 -1.76
C THR A 186 2.57 7.91 -1.25
N LEU A 187 3.62 8.38 -1.92
CA LEU A 187 5.01 8.29 -1.43
C LEU A 187 5.17 8.99 -0.07
N ALA A 188 4.65 10.21 0.06
CA ALA A 188 4.68 10.92 1.33
C ALA A 188 3.93 10.14 2.44
N ALA A 189 2.79 9.53 2.12
CA ALA A 189 2.07 8.67 3.06
C ALA A 189 2.90 7.45 3.47
N VAL A 190 3.57 6.77 2.54
CA VAL A 190 4.46 5.64 2.82
C VAL A 190 5.62 6.05 3.73
N VAL A 191 6.22 7.22 3.49
CA VAL A 191 7.25 7.78 4.38
C VAL A 191 6.70 8.02 5.78
N MET A 192 5.49 8.56 5.91
CA MET A 192 4.86 8.76 7.22
C MET A 192 4.51 7.45 7.93
N ILE A 193 4.15 6.40 7.19
CA ILE A 193 4.00 5.04 7.75
C ILE A 193 5.34 4.50 8.26
N TRP A 194 6.43 4.74 7.53
CA TRP A 194 7.76 4.33 7.98
C TRP A 194 8.22 5.10 9.22
N VAL A 195 7.99 6.43 9.28
CA VAL A 195 8.26 7.25 10.47
C VAL A 195 7.41 6.78 11.66
N PHE A 196 6.13 6.51 11.42
CA PHE A 196 5.23 5.93 12.42
C PHE A 196 5.80 4.63 12.98
N TRP A 197 6.17 3.71 12.11
CA TRP A 197 6.70 2.41 12.48
C TRP A 197 8.01 2.53 13.27
N SER A 198 8.97 3.32 12.81
CA SER A 198 10.23 3.58 13.53
C SER A 198 9.96 4.16 14.93
N SER A 199 8.97 5.06 15.07
CA SER A 199 8.64 5.67 16.37
C SER A 199 8.06 4.71 17.42
N ILE A 200 7.55 3.55 17.01
CA ILE A 200 7.02 2.55 17.95
C ILE A 200 7.96 1.35 18.15
N THR A 201 8.99 1.18 17.30
CA THR A 201 9.90 0.03 17.35
C THR A 201 11.35 0.33 17.71
N GLU A 202 11.83 1.56 17.55
CA GLU A 202 13.19 1.95 17.96
C GLU A 202 13.15 2.69 19.30
N ASP A 203 14.03 2.26 20.23
CA ASP A 203 14.14 2.74 21.61
C ASP A 203 14.42 4.26 21.71
N ASP A 204 13.36 5.08 21.66
CA ASP A 204 13.37 6.46 22.19
C ASP A 204 12.88 6.46 23.67
N TRP A 205 12.95 5.31 24.34
CA TRP A 205 12.84 5.27 25.80
C TRP A 205 14.09 5.87 26.41
N PRO A 206 13.99 6.82 27.35
CA PRO A 206 15.15 7.36 28.04
C PRO A 206 15.87 6.22 28.76
N MET A 207 16.98 5.77 28.17
CA MET A 207 17.86 4.80 28.78
C MET A 207 18.34 5.40 30.11
N PRO A 208 18.26 4.65 31.23
CA PRO A 208 18.83 5.12 32.49
C PRO A 208 20.30 5.52 32.25
N PRO A 209 20.76 6.68 32.74
CA PRO A 209 22.13 7.12 32.50
C PRO A 209 23.11 6.01 32.94
N PRO A 210 24.07 5.63 32.08
CA PRO A 210 25.03 4.59 32.43
C PRO A 210 26.01 5.15 33.46
N GLY A 211 25.79 4.79 34.73
CA GLY A 211 26.76 5.06 35.79
C GLY A 211 26.14 5.63 37.06
N GLY A 212 25.66 4.73 37.92
CA GLY A 212 25.26 5.03 39.29
C GLY A 212 25.61 3.90 40.26
N SER A 213 26.74 3.21 40.05
CA SER A 213 27.30 2.29 41.05
C SER A 213 28.52 2.93 41.70
N THR A 214 28.28 3.85 42.63
CA THR A 214 29.28 4.24 43.63
C THR A 214 29.42 3.11 44.63
N TYR A 215 30.46 2.29 44.47
CA TYR A 215 31.10 1.65 45.61
C TYR A 215 31.88 2.72 46.36
N THR A 216 31.42 3.13 47.54
CA THR A 216 32.20 3.48 48.74
C THR A 216 31.26 3.61 49.92
#